data_AF-A0A7N2M8D4-F1
#
_entry.id   AF-A0A7N2M8D4-F1
#
_cell.length_a   1.000
_cell.length_b   1.000
_cell.length_c   1.000
_cell.angle_alpha   90.00
_cell.angle_beta   90.00
_cell.angle_gamma   90.00
#
_symmetry.space_group_name_H-M   'P 1'
#
loop_
_entity.id
_entity.type
_entity.pdbx_description
1 polymer ?
#
loop_
_entity_poly.entity_id
_entity_poly.type
_entity_poly.pdbx_seq_one_letter_code
_entity_poly.pdbx_strand_id
1 'polypeptide(L)'
;MISFHSELDKRLKEAGNRLLNPNFSIDDCLTLLDEVENLLSYVEQVPSKLMRDALFPLVKDLINNKLLRHAEMDVKVSVVSCIIEITRITTPNVPYKDAQMKEIFQLIVATCENMSHVSTRSYKKVTSILDTIAKVKLCLVMLDLECDALVVEMFQSFLKMIRSNHPPTVLSAMETIMSLIINESEDISLDLLNSLFAIVRKANQNVSPILWTLEEQIITRINAQLEKIMAPTQKLPSKFEGAHDVKVEVVERASDQPSTVLEDLHLGEVEEVKTTVLPMIHKV
;
A
#
# COMPACT_ATOMS: atom_id res chain seq x y z
N MET A 1 34.07 7.77 -12.88
CA MET A 1 32.72 7.40 -13.38
C MET A 1 32.75 6.20 -14.32
N ILE A 2 33.44 6.25 -15.48
CA ILE A 2 33.41 5.16 -16.49
C ILE A 2 33.85 3.79 -15.92
N SER A 3 34.92 3.75 -15.11
CA SER A 3 35.41 2.52 -14.46
C SER A 3 34.39 1.91 -13.48
N PHE A 4 33.66 2.74 -12.73
CA PHE A 4 32.66 2.26 -11.76
C PHE A 4 31.44 1.66 -12.45
N HIS A 5 30.90 2.31 -13.48
CA HIS A 5 29.75 1.76 -14.24
C HIS A 5 30.11 0.44 -14.94
N SER A 6 31.31 0.36 -15.55
CA SER A 6 31.76 -0.88 -16.19
C SER A 6 31.94 -2.03 -15.20
N GLU A 7 32.37 -1.75 -13.96
CA GLU A 7 32.50 -2.77 -12.92
C GLU A 7 31.13 -3.19 -12.38
N LEU A 8 30.22 -2.22 -12.20
CA LEU A 8 28.84 -2.49 -11.77
C LEU A 8 28.10 -3.39 -12.77
N ASP A 9 28.20 -3.10 -14.07
CA ASP A 9 27.63 -3.92 -15.15
C ASP A 9 28.13 -5.38 -15.06
N LYS A 10 29.44 -5.55 -14.87
CA LYS A 10 30.07 -6.87 -14.80
C LYS A 10 29.59 -7.66 -13.59
N ARG A 11 29.56 -7.02 -12.41
CA ARG A 11 29.13 -7.65 -11.15
C ARG A 11 27.66 -8.06 -11.19
N LEU A 12 26.78 -7.19 -11.71
CA LEU A 12 25.36 -7.53 -11.89
C LEU A 12 25.18 -8.74 -12.81
N LYS A 13 25.90 -8.75 -13.94
CA LYS A 13 25.86 -9.88 -14.87
C LYS A 13 26.34 -11.17 -14.24
N GLU A 14 27.44 -11.13 -13.48
CA GLU A 14 27.98 -12.30 -12.79
C GLU A 14 27.03 -12.82 -11.70
N ALA A 15 26.50 -11.93 -10.86
CA ALA A 15 25.54 -12.29 -9.82
C ALA A 15 24.24 -12.88 -10.40
N GLY A 16 23.73 -12.28 -11.49
CA GLY A 16 22.57 -12.80 -12.20
C GLY A 16 22.80 -14.19 -12.80
N ASN A 17 23.96 -14.41 -13.41
CA ASN A 17 24.32 -15.74 -13.92
C ASN A 17 24.46 -16.78 -12.80
N ARG A 18 24.89 -16.37 -11.60
CA ARG A 18 24.95 -17.27 -10.44
C ARG A 18 23.56 -17.70 -10.01
N LEU A 19 22.56 -16.81 -10.00
CA LEU A 19 21.17 -17.13 -9.63
C LEU A 19 20.53 -18.23 -10.49
N LEU A 20 21.06 -18.48 -11.69
CA LEU A 20 20.64 -19.59 -12.56
C LEU A 20 21.05 -20.98 -12.05
N ASN A 21 21.94 -21.07 -11.07
CA ASN A 21 22.44 -22.35 -10.59
C ASN A 21 21.39 -23.08 -9.73
N PRO A 22 21.01 -24.34 -10.06
CA PRO A 22 19.96 -25.06 -9.35
C PRO A 22 20.32 -25.52 -7.93
N ASN A 23 21.58 -25.42 -7.47
CA ASN A 23 22.07 -26.06 -6.23
C ASN A 23 22.36 -25.08 -5.09
N PHE A 24 21.50 -24.09 -4.84
CA PHE A 24 21.68 -23.18 -3.71
C PHE A 24 21.20 -23.77 -2.39
N SER A 25 21.98 -23.57 -1.32
CA SER A 25 21.42 -23.54 0.02
C SER A 25 20.55 -22.28 0.19
N ILE A 26 19.64 -22.28 1.16
CA ILE A 26 18.80 -21.10 1.45
C ILE A 26 19.68 -19.89 1.79
N ASP A 27 20.71 -20.07 2.61
CA ASP A 27 21.61 -19.00 3.03
C ASP A 27 22.44 -18.43 1.87
N ASP A 28 22.92 -19.30 0.96
CA ASP A 28 23.66 -18.86 -0.22
C ASP A 28 22.76 -18.10 -1.21
N CYS A 29 21.53 -18.58 -1.42
CA CYS A 29 20.53 -17.92 -2.26
C CYS A 29 20.24 -16.53 -1.72
N LEU A 30 19.97 -16.45 -0.42
CA LEU A 30 19.69 -15.22 0.27
C LEU A 30 20.89 -14.25 0.22
N THR A 31 22.11 -14.71 0.42
CA THR A 31 23.32 -13.87 0.34
C THR A 31 23.50 -13.30 -1.06
N LEU A 32 23.24 -14.12 -2.09
CA LEU A 32 23.31 -13.69 -3.48
C LEU A 32 22.21 -12.68 -3.82
N LEU A 33 20.99 -12.85 -3.32
CA LEU A 33 19.90 -11.89 -3.51
C LEU A 33 20.20 -10.54 -2.82
N ASP A 34 20.83 -10.53 -1.65
CA ASP A 34 21.31 -9.29 -1.02
C ASP A 34 22.39 -8.62 -1.86
N GLU A 35 23.32 -9.38 -2.43
CA GLU A 35 24.32 -8.84 -3.35
C GLU A 35 23.65 -8.18 -4.57
N VAL A 36 22.70 -8.88 -5.20
CA VAL A 36 21.97 -8.36 -6.36
C VAL A 36 21.18 -7.09 -6.01
N GLU A 37 20.40 -7.10 -4.94
CA GLU A 37 19.63 -5.93 -4.48
C GLU A 37 20.55 -4.71 -4.25
N ASN A 38 21.67 -4.90 -3.54
CA ASN A 38 22.61 -3.82 -3.28
C ASN A 38 23.18 -3.25 -4.58
N LEU A 39 23.53 -4.10 -5.55
CA LEU A 39 24.04 -3.65 -6.85
C LEU A 39 22.97 -2.88 -7.63
N LEU A 40 21.73 -3.37 -7.65
CA LEU A 40 20.59 -2.72 -8.31
C LEU A 40 20.30 -1.33 -7.72
N SER A 41 20.50 -1.14 -6.40
CA SER A 41 20.26 0.14 -5.74
C SER A 41 21.14 1.30 -6.28
N TYR A 42 22.30 0.99 -6.85
CA TYR A 42 23.21 1.97 -7.47
C TYR A 42 22.90 2.27 -8.95
N VAL A 43 21.96 1.54 -9.56
CA VAL A 43 21.62 1.72 -10.97
C VAL A 43 20.58 2.83 -11.10
N GLU A 44 20.93 3.89 -11.81
CA GLU A 44 20.00 4.99 -12.09
C GLU A 44 18.93 4.58 -13.13
N GLN A 45 17.85 5.36 -13.17
CA GLN A 45 16.83 5.21 -14.22
C GLN A 45 17.40 5.49 -15.60
N VAL A 46 16.79 4.90 -16.63
CA VAL A 46 17.25 5.01 -18.02
C VAL A 46 18.69 4.47 -18.16
N PRO A 47 18.93 3.19 -17.78
CA PRO A 47 20.27 2.61 -17.81
C PRO A 47 20.85 2.57 -19.23
N SER A 48 22.18 2.57 -19.32
CA SER A 48 22.90 2.40 -20.60
C SER A 48 22.53 1.10 -21.31
N LYS A 49 22.83 0.97 -22.60
CA LYS A 49 22.58 -0.29 -23.34
C LYS A 49 23.31 -1.48 -22.67
N LEU A 50 24.56 -1.28 -22.27
CA LEU A 50 25.36 -2.32 -21.62
C LEU A 50 24.74 -2.76 -20.28
N MET A 51 24.27 -1.81 -19.48
CA MET A 51 23.58 -2.11 -18.22
C MET A 51 22.27 -2.87 -18.49
N ARG A 52 21.48 -2.50 -19.50
CA ARG A 52 20.28 -3.26 -19.89
C ARG A 52 20.61 -4.70 -20.27
N ASP A 53 21.68 -4.90 -21.03
CA ASP A 53 22.16 -6.24 -21.42
C ASP A 53 22.64 -7.05 -20.19
N ALA A 54 23.19 -6.38 -19.18
CA ALA A 54 23.58 -6.99 -17.90
C ALA A 54 22.39 -7.35 -17.01
N LEU A 55 21.32 -6.55 -17.02
CA LEU A 55 20.08 -6.79 -16.27
C LEU A 55 19.19 -7.87 -16.90
N PHE A 56 19.30 -8.10 -18.21
CA PHE A 56 18.40 -8.99 -18.95
C PHE A 56 18.27 -10.41 -18.36
N PRO A 57 19.35 -11.11 -17.96
CA PRO A 57 19.22 -12.40 -17.29
C PRO A 57 18.42 -12.31 -15.98
N LEU A 58 18.73 -11.32 -15.13
CA LEU A 58 18.03 -11.10 -13.86
C LEU A 58 16.53 -10.88 -14.04
N VAL A 59 16.14 -10.02 -14.99
CA VAL A 59 14.73 -9.76 -15.33
C VAL A 59 14.03 -11.07 -15.70
N LYS A 60 14.67 -11.93 -16.49
CA LYS A 60 14.06 -13.19 -16.91
C LYS A 60 13.96 -14.21 -15.77
N ASP A 61 14.96 -14.27 -14.91
CA ASP A 61 15.13 -15.38 -13.98
C ASP A 61 14.47 -15.17 -12.61
N LEU A 62 14.36 -13.91 -12.14
CA LEU A 62 13.72 -13.61 -10.85
C LEU A 62 12.22 -13.96 -10.81
N ILE A 63 11.56 -13.93 -11.97
CA ILE A 63 10.16 -14.34 -12.13
C ILE A 63 10.00 -15.83 -12.40
N ASN A 64 11.09 -16.60 -12.37
CA ASN A 64 10.99 -18.05 -12.48
C ASN A 64 10.29 -18.62 -11.24
N ASN A 65 9.29 -19.48 -11.46
CA ASN A 65 8.49 -20.12 -10.41
C ASN A 65 9.33 -20.71 -9.26
N LYS A 66 10.57 -21.16 -9.52
CA LYS A 66 11.44 -21.69 -8.46
C LYS A 66 11.80 -20.67 -7.38
N LEU A 67 12.06 -19.42 -7.77
CA LEU A 67 12.44 -18.34 -6.85
C LEU A 67 11.20 -17.60 -6.36
N LEU A 68 10.30 -17.23 -7.27
CA LEU A 68 9.09 -16.46 -6.95
C LEU A 68 8.12 -17.23 -6.05
N ARG A 69 8.04 -18.56 -6.22
CA ARG A 69 7.18 -19.46 -5.43
C ARG A 69 7.97 -20.37 -4.50
N HIS A 70 9.16 -19.94 -4.08
CA HIS A 70 10.01 -20.68 -3.14
C HIS A 70 9.26 -21.00 -1.84
N ALA A 71 9.60 -22.06 -1.10
CA ALA A 71 8.88 -22.39 0.14
C ALA A 71 9.11 -21.32 1.24
N GLU A 72 10.36 -20.89 1.39
CA GLU A 72 10.78 -19.91 2.40
C GLU A 72 10.32 -18.48 2.07
N MET A 73 9.67 -17.83 3.04
CA MET A 73 9.18 -16.46 2.90
C MET A 73 10.33 -15.46 2.69
N ASP A 74 11.44 -15.60 3.43
CA ASP A 74 12.57 -14.67 3.34
C ASP A 74 13.20 -14.65 1.93
N VAL A 75 13.18 -15.79 1.23
CA VAL A 75 13.61 -15.87 -0.16
C VAL A 75 12.64 -15.11 -1.06
N LYS A 76 11.32 -15.31 -0.89
CA LYS A 76 10.30 -14.58 -1.66
C LYS A 76 10.43 -13.07 -1.49
N VAL A 77 10.55 -12.58 -0.24
CA VAL A 77 10.71 -11.15 0.05
C VAL A 77 11.97 -10.60 -0.62
N SER A 78 13.07 -11.35 -0.59
CA SER A 78 14.34 -10.96 -1.21
C SER A 78 14.24 -10.90 -2.74
N VAL A 79 13.53 -11.85 -3.36
CA VAL A 79 13.24 -11.85 -4.80
C VAL A 79 12.37 -10.65 -5.17
N VAL A 80 11.30 -10.38 -4.42
CA VAL A 80 10.44 -9.21 -4.64
C VAL A 80 11.23 -7.92 -4.53
N SER A 81 12.12 -7.80 -3.54
CA SER A 81 12.94 -6.59 -3.40
C SER A 81 13.80 -6.33 -4.63
N CYS A 82 14.45 -7.37 -5.18
CA CYS A 82 15.21 -7.27 -6.43
C CYS A 82 14.32 -6.88 -7.62
N ILE A 83 13.13 -7.47 -7.73
CA ILE A 83 12.15 -7.17 -8.78
C ILE A 83 11.70 -5.70 -8.71
N ILE A 84 11.44 -5.19 -7.51
CA ILE A 84 11.04 -3.80 -7.28
C ILE A 84 12.15 -2.83 -7.68
N GLU A 85 13.41 -3.12 -7.36
CA GLU A 85 14.53 -2.29 -7.82
C GLU A 85 14.71 -2.33 -9.35
N ILE A 86 14.59 -3.50 -9.96
CA ILE A 86 14.56 -3.62 -11.43
C ILE A 86 13.43 -2.78 -12.03
N THR A 87 12.26 -2.80 -11.40
CA THR A 87 11.10 -2.01 -11.84
C THR A 87 11.38 -0.52 -11.67
N ARG A 88 11.98 -0.08 -10.55
CA ARG A 88 12.42 1.30 -10.33
C ARG A 88 13.37 1.80 -11.41
N ILE A 89 14.29 0.95 -11.88
CA ILE A 89 15.27 1.28 -12.94
C ILE A 89 14.58 1.45 -14.30
N THR A 90 13.54 0.67 -14.56
CA THR A 90 12.89 0.55 -15.87
C THR A 90 11.63 1.39 -16.01
N THR A 91 11.05 1.88 -14.91
CA THR A 91 9.93 2.83 -14.92
C THR A 91 10.23 4.04 -15.83
N PRO A 92 9.26 4.52 -16.62
CA PRO A 92 7.84 4.16 -16.58
C PRO A 92 7.47 2.84 -17.28
N ASN A 93 8.39 2.22 -18.02
CA ASN A 93 8.11 0.99 -18.77
C ASN A 93 8.49 -0.23 -17.93
N VAL A 94 7.52 -0.81 -17.21
CA VAL A 94 7.76 -2.01 -16.40
C VAL A 94 8.31 -3.16 -17.27
N PRO A 95 9.26 -3.97 -16.76
CA PRO A 95 9.99 -4.91 -17.60
C PRO A 95 9.28 -6.27 -17.75
N TYR A 96 8.13 -6.43 -17.10
CA TYR A 96 7.37 -7.67 -17.03
C TYR A 96 6.01 -7.52 -17.72
N LYS A 97 5.45 -8.65 -18.18
CA LYS A 97 4.11 -8.68 -18.76
C LYS A 97 3.05 -8.54 -17.66
N ASP A 98 1.86 -8.10 -18.04
CA ASP A 98 0.71 -7.88 -17.17
C ASP A 98 0.45 -9.04 -16.20
N ALA A 99 0.37 -10.29 -16.70
CA ALA A 99 0.14 -11.47 -15.86
C ALA A 99 1.25 -11.68 -14.81
N GLN A 100 2.49 -11.34 -15.15
CA GLN A 100 3.63 -11.45 -14.23
C GLN A 100 3.61 -10.32 -13.21
N MET A 101 3.27 -9.09 -13.64
CA MET A 101 3.09 -7.96 -12.72
C MET A 101 1.98 -8.23 -11.71
N LYS A 102 0.85 -8.82 -12.13
CA LYS A 102 -0.22 -9.23 -11.21
C LYS A 102 0.28 -10.23 -10.15
N GLU A 103 1.04 -11.23 -10.55
CA GLU A 103 1.64 -12.21 -9.62
C GLU A 103 2.64 -11.54 -8.65
N ILE A 104 3.45 -10.59 -9.14
CA ILE A 104 4.37 -9.80 -8.32
C ILE A 104 3.60 -8.96 -7.29
N PHE A 105 2.53 -8.26 -7.71
CA PHE A 105 1.69 -7.48 -6.79
C PHE A 105 1.01 -8.36 -5.74
N GLN A 106 0.51 -9.54 -6.12
CA GLN A 106 -0.05 -10.50 -5.16
C GLN A 106 0.97 -10.87 -4.10
N LEU A 107 2.22 -11.11 -4.50
CA LEU A 107 3.29 -11.45 -3.57
C LEU A 107 3.69 -10.27 -2.68
N ILE A 108 3.67 -9.04 -3.21
CA ILE A 108 3.91 -7.82 -2.42
C ILE A 108 2.85 -7.67 -1.33
N VAL A 109 1.56 -7.78 -1.68
CA VAL A 109 0.45 -7.66 -0.72
C VAL A 109 0.54 -8.75 0.34
N ALA A 110 0.73 -10.01 -0.06
CA ALA A 110 0.91 -11.14 0.87
C ALA A 110 2.13 -10.96 1.79
N THR A 111 3.21 -10.38 1.29
CA THR A 111 4.41 -10.06 2.09
C THR A 111 4.09 -8.97 3.12
N CYS A 112 3.33 -7.96 2.73
CA CYS A 112 2.93 -6.88 3.64
C CYS A 112 2.02 -7.39 4.77
N GLU A 113 1.05 -8.25 4.46
CA GLU A 113 0.15 -8.84 5.46
C GLU A 113 0.89 -9.63 6.55
N ASN A 114 1.99 -10.29 6.18
CA ASN A 114 2.76 -11.14 7.09
C ASN A 114 3.91 -10.39 7.81
N MET A 115 4.00 -9.07 7.69
CA MET A 115 5.13 -8.29 8.22
C MET A 115 5.36 -8.41 9.74
N SER A 116 4.35 -8.76 10.53
CA SER A 116 4.52 -9.03 11.98
C SER A 116 5.22 -10.37 12.26
N HIS A 117 5.33 -11.24 11.27
CA HIS A 117 5.86 -12.60 11.37
C HIS A 117 7.14 -12.82 10.56
N VAL A 118 7.59 -11.83 9.80
CA VAL A 118 8.84 -11.93 9.03
C VAL A 118 10.07 -11.66 9.88
N SER A 119 11.22 -12.21 9.49
CA SER A 119 12.51 -11.95 10.15
C SER A 119 12.88 -10.46 10.10
N THR A 120 13.75 -10.00 11.00
CA THR A 120 14.27 -8.61 10.99
C THR A 120 14.88 -8.23 9.64
N ARG A 121 15.48 -9.19 8.95
CA ARG A 121 16.05 -9.00 7.62
C ARG A 121 14.96 -8.74 6.59
N SER A 122 13.96 -9.61 6.53
CA SER A 122 12.82 -9.45 5.62
C SER A 122 12.05 -8.18 5.90
N TYR A 123 11.85 -7.81 7.17
CA TYR A 123 11.20 -6.56 7.54
C TYR A 123 11.86 -5.34 6.87
N LYS A 124 13.20 -5.22 6.94
CA LYS A 124 13.93 -4.12 6.27
C LYS A 124 13.66 -4.09 4.76
N LYS A 125 13.64 -5.26 4.12
CA LYS A 125 13.33 -5.35 2.69
C LYS A 125 11.89 -4.92 2.40
N VAL A 126 10.90 -5.34 3.20
CA VAL A 126 9.52 -4.89 3.01
C VAL A 126 9.40 -3.37 3.17
N THR A 127 10.11 -2.77 4.14
CA THR A 127 10.13 -1.31 4.27
C THR A 127 10.73 -0.62 3.06
N SER A 128 11.79 -1.19 2.46
CA SER A 128 12.39 -0.68 1.22
C SER A 128 11.45 -0.85 0.02
N ILE A 129 10.74 -1.98 -0.06
CA ILE A 129 9.74 -2.25 -1.11
C ILE A 129 8.65 -1.17 -1.08
N LEU A 130 8.06 -0.90 0.08
CA LEU A 130 7.02 0.12 0.22
C LEU A 130 7.54 1.51 -0.16
N ASP A 131 8.72 1.88 0.33
CA ASP A 131 9.35 3.17 0.01
C ASP A 131 9.61 3.32 -1.50
N THR A 132 10.15 2.30 -2.16
CA THR A 132 10.38 2.32 -3.61
C THR A 132 9.06 2.39 -4.38
N ILE A 133 8.04 1.59 -4.02
CA ILE A 133 6.71 1.62 -4.66
C ILE A 133 6.11 3.02 -4.58
N ALA A 134 6.19 3.67 -3.41
CA ALA A 134 5.69 5.03 -3.21
C ALA A 134 6.45 6.03 -4.10
N LYS A 135 7.78 5.97 -4.11
CA LYS A 135 8.65 6.90 -4.87
C LYS A 135 8.45 6.82 -6.37
N VAL A 136 8.37 5.62 -6.94
CA VAL A 136 8.17 5.44 -8.39
C VAL A 136 6.70 5.31 -8.78
N LYS A 137 5.78 5.50 -7.83
CA LYS A 137 4.33 5.41 -8.04
C LYS A 137 3.92 4.07 -8.68
N LEU A 138 4.62 2.98 -8.38
CA LEU A 138 4.40 1.68 -9.04
C LEU A 138 3.00 1.12 -8.76
N CYS A 139 2.37 1.54 -7.66
CA CYS A 139 0.99 1.18 -7.34
C CYS A 139 -0.02 1.60 -8.41
N LEU A 140 0.26 2.62 -9.24
CA LEU A 140 -0.64 3.03 -10.33
C LEU A 140 -0.74 1.96 -11.42
N VAL A 141 0.30 1.13 -11.59
CA VAL A 141 0.24 -0.02 -12.51
C VAL A 141 -0.81 -1.04 -12.04
N MET A 142 -1.16 -1.09 -10.75
CA MET A 142 -2.28 -1.92 -10.30
C MET A 142 -3.63 -1.44 -10.85
N LEU A 143 -3.79 -0.13 -11.05
CA LEU A 143 -4.99 0.47 -11.66
C LEU A 143 -5.00 0.20 -13.17
N ASP A 144 -3.88 0.44 -13.86
CA ASP A 144 -3.75 0.17 -15.30
C ASP A 144 -4.04 -1.31 -15.64
N LEU A 145 -3.74 -2.22 -14.71
CA LEU A 145 -3.96 -3.66 -14.85
C LEU A 145 -5.31 -4.14 -14.30
N GLU A 146 -6.19 -3.25 -13.83
CA GLU A 146 -7.52 -3.58 -13.26
C GLU A 146 -7.42 -4.59 -12.11
N CYS A 147 -6.54 -4.33 -11.14
CA CYS A 147 -6.29 -5.21 -9.99
C CYS A 147 -7.16 -4.87 -8.77
N ASP A 148 -8.45 -4.58 -8.97
CA ASP A 148 -9.32 -3.97 -7.95
C ASP A 148 -9.39 -4.76 -6.65
N ALA A 149 -9.56 -6.08 -6.75
CA ALA A 149 -9.60 -6.96 -5.57
C ALA A 149 -8.29 -6.88 -4.76
N LEU A 150 -7.16 -6.83 -5.47
CA LEU A 150 -5.84 -6.77 -4.85
C LEU A 150 -5.55 -5.39 -4.25
N VAL A 151 -6.08 -4.33 -4.86
CA VAL A 151 -6.06 -2.97 -4.28
C VAL A 151 -6.82 -2.96 -2.95
N VAL A 152 -8.02 -3.56 -2.90
CA VAL A 152 -8.80 -3.68 -1.66
C VAL A 152 -8.03 -4.47 -0.60
N GLU A 153 -7.45 -5.62 -0.95
CA GLU A 153 -6.61 -6.42 -0.04
C GLU A 153 -5.42 -5.61 0.51
N MET A 154 -4.73 -4.87 -0.35
CA MET A 154 -3.61 -4.01 0.05
C MET A 154 -4.04 -2.94 1.05
N PHE A 155 -5.16 -2.26 0.80
CA PHE A 155 -5.69 -1.25 1.72
C PHE A 155 -6.05 -1.85 3.08
N GLN A 156 -6.75 -2.98 3.07
CA GLN A 156 -7.09 -3.70 4.30
C GLN A 156 -5.83 -4.13 5.08
N SER A 157 -4.79 -4.60 4.38
CA SER A 157 -3.50 -4.92 4.97
C SER A 157 -2.88 -3.69 5.63
N PHE A 158 -2.67 -2.59 4.90
CA PHE A 158 -2.04 -1.38 5.43
C PHE A 158 -2.78 -0.81 6.63
N LEU A 159 -4.12 -0.83 6.60
CA LEU A 159 -4.91 -0.34 7.72
C LEU A 159 -4.84 -1.23 8.97
N LYS A 160 -4.64 -2.56 8.81
CA LYS A 160 -4.28 -3.44 9.93
C LYS A 160 -2.88 -3.11 10.46
N MET A 161 -1.95 -2.73 9.59
CA MET A 161 -0.56 -2.46 9.93
C MET A 161 -0.32 -1.11 10.60
N ILE A 162 -1.03 -0.06 10.20
CA ILE A 162 -0.93 1.28 10.83
C ILE A 162 -1.27 1.22 12.33
N ARG A 163 -2.04 0.20 12.75
CA ARG A 163 -2.31 -0.10 14.17
C ARG A 163 -1.09 -0.62 14.96
N SER A 164 0.04 -0.88 14.30
CA SER A 164 1.28 -1.34 14.94
C SER A 164 2.36 -0.24 14.94
N ASN A 165 3.31 -0.32 15.88
CA ASN A 165 4.36 0.69 16.09
C ASN A 165 5.46 0.65 15.02
N HIS A 166 5.10 0.95 13.77
CA HIS A 166 6.06 1.09 12.67
C HIS A 166 6.80 2.43 12.70
N PRO A 167 8.02 2.51 12.12
CA PRO A 167 8.70 3.77 11.91
C PRO A 167 7.86 4.74 11.05
N PRO A 168 7.93 6.07 11.28
CA PRO A 168 7.16 7.05 10.52
C PRO A 168 7.35 6.98 9.00
N THR A 169 8.53 6.60 8.53
CA THR A 169 8.83 6.44 7.10
C THR A 169 7.99 5.34 6.45
N VAL A 170 7.72 4.25 7.16
CA VAL A 170 6.89 3.14 6.66
C VAL A 170 5.43 3.58 6.57
N LEU A 171 4.94 4.29 7.59
CA LEU A 171 3.58 4.83 7.61
C LEU A 171 3.38 5.85 6.47
N SER A 172 4.37 6.71 6.25
CA SER A 172 4.34 7.70 5.16
C SER A 172 4.34 7.03 3.77
N ALA A 173 5.08 5.94 3.58
CA ALA A 173 5.04 5.17 2.34
C ALA A 173 3.65 4.55 2.10
N MET A 174 3.05 3.94 3.13
CA MET A 174 1.68 3.39 3.06
C MET A 174 0.65 4.47 2.72
N GLU A 175 0.70 5.60 3.42
CA GLU A 175 -0.18 6.75 3.14
C GLU A 175 -0.04 7.21 1.68
N THR A 176 1.19 7.36 1.21
CA THR A 176 1.49 7.82 -0.15
C THR A 176 0.89 6.88 -1.17
N ILE A 177 1.07 5.57 -1.00
CA ILE A 177 0.52 4.55 -1.90
C ILE A 177 -1.01 4.61 -1.93
N MET A 178 -1.66 4.62 -0.77
CA MET A 178 -3.12 4.68 -0.68
C MET A 178 -3.67 5.96 -1.31
N SER A 179 -3.00 7.08 -1.08
CA SER A 179 -3.40 8.38 -1.63
C SER A 179 -3.24 8.45 -3.15
N LEU A 180 -2.15 7.88 -3.69
CA LEU A 180 -1.94 7.79 -5.14
C LEU A 180 -3.06 7.00 -5.81
N ILE A 181 -3.41 5.84 -5.26
CA ILE A 181 -4.50 5.02 -5.79
C ILE A 181 -5.82 5.79 -5.76
N ILE A 182 -6.21 6.33 -4.60
CA ILE A 182 -7.47 7.09 -4.47
C ILE A 182 -7.53 8.24 -5.49
N ASN A 183 -6.41 8.95 -5.69
CA ASN A 183 -6.40 10.15 -6.53
C ASN A 183 -6.46 9.88 -8.04
N GLU A 184 -5.91 8.76 -8.47
CA GLU A 184 -5.83 8.36 -9.88
C GLU A 184 -6.93 7.37 -10.27
N SER A 185 -7.70 6.84 -9.32
CA SER A 185 -8.88 6.02 -9.59
C SER A 185 -9.98 6.80 -10.31
N GLU A 186 -10.53 6.21 -11.37
CA GLU A 186 -11.71 6.73 -12.08
C GLU A 186 -13.01 6.49 -11.30
N ASP A 187 -13.07 5.38 -10.57
CA ASP A 187 -14.15 5.01 -9.68
C ASP A 187 -13.61 4.39 -8.37
N ILE A 188 -14.41 4.46 -7.31
CA ILE A 188 -14.07 3.88 -6.01
C ILE A 188 -15.04 2.74 -5.73
N SER A 189 -14.53 1.51 -5.69
CA SER A 189 -15.36 0.34 -5.44
C SER A 189 -16.02 0.38 -4.07
N LEU A 190 -17.23 -0.17 -3.97
CA LEU A 190 -17.96 -0.25 -2.71
C LEU A 190 -17.20 -1.09 -1.67
N ASP A 191 -16.44 -2.09 -2.10
CA ASP A 191 -15.60 -2.92 -1.22
C ASP A 191 -14.44 -2.13 -0.63
N LEU A 192 -13.83 -1.22 -1.40
CA LEU A 192 -12.82 -0.30 -0.90
C LEU A 192 -13.43 0.64 0.16
N LEU A 193 -14.57 1.26 -0.15
CA LEU A 193 -15.31 2.12 0.79
C LEU A 193 -15.69 1.37 2.08
N ASN A 194 -16.24 0.17 1.96
CA ASN A 194 -16.62 -0.66 3.09
C ASN A 194 -15.41 -1.04 3.96
N SER A 195 -14.28 -1.35 3.33
CA SER A 195 -13.03 -1.64 4.04
C SER A 195 -12.61 -0.46 4.92
N LEU A 196 -12.69 0.76 4.37
CA LEU A 196 -12.37 2.00 5.06
C LEU A 196 -13.37 2.31 6.19
N PHE A 197 -14.68 2.19 5.93
CA PHE A 197 -15.71 2.43 6.95
C PHE A 197 -15.69 1.42 8.10
N ALA A 198 -15.35 0.15 7.82
CA ALA A 198 -15.24 -0.89 8.85
C ALA A 198 -14.16 -0.53 9.90
N ILE A 199 -13.14 0.22 9.49
CA ILE A 199 -12.07 0.67 10.36
C ILE A 199 -12.51 1.86 11.21
N VAL A 200 -13.16 2.86 10.62
CA VAL A 200 -13.75 4.02 11.33
C VAL A 200 -14.68 3.55 12.45
N ARG A 201 -15.54 2.57 12.17
CA ARG A 201 -16.48 2.04 13.16
C ARG A 201 -15.78 1.35 14.34
N LYS A 202 -14.61 0.75 14.12
CA LYS A 202 -13.81 0.07 15.15
C LYS A 202 -12.86 1.02 15.90
N ALA A 203 -12.50 2.16 15.29
CA ALA A 203 -11.60 3.16 15.85
C ALA A 203 -12.17 3.93 17.06
N ASN A 204 -13.49 3.97 17.19
CA ASN A 204 -14.20 4.62 18.31
C ASN A 204 -14.01 3.91 19.69
N GLN A 205 -13.10 2.95 19.81
CA GLN A 205 -12.94 2.11 21.01
C GLN A 205 -11.53 2.07 21.64
N ASN A 206 -10.55 2.86 21.17
CA ASN A 206 -9.22 3.17 21.79
C ASN A 206 -8.11 3.21 20.71
N VAL A 207 -7.84 4.38 20.11
CA VAL A 207 -6.92 4.50 18.97
C VAL A 207 -5.72 5.41 19.24
N SER A 208 -4.55 4.99 18.72
CA SER A 208 -3.32 5.80 18.66
C SER A 208 -3.53 7.07 17.82
N PRO A 209 -3.08 8.27 18.26
CA PRO A 209 -3.25 9.53 17.52
C PRO A 209 -2.78 9.49 16.06
N ILE A 210 -1.72 8.71 15.77
CA ILE A 210 -1.15 8.58 14.42
C ILE A 210 -2.13 7.89 13.46
N LEU A 211 -2.83 6.86 13.95
CA LEU A 211 -3.83 6.15 13.16
C LEU A 211 -5.02 7.07 12.84
N TRP A 212 -5.46 7.87 13.82
CA TRP A 212 -6.55 8.82 13.62
C TRP A 212 -6.23 9.86 12.53
N THR A 213 -5.03 10.46 12.57
CA THR A 213 -4.62 11.44 11.56
C THR A 213 -4.56 10.84 10.16
N LEU A 214 -3.99 9.65 10.02
CA LEU A 214 -3.89 8.99 8.72
C LEU A 214 -5.26 8.56 8.18
N GLU A 215 -6.14 8.04 9.05
CA GLU A 215 -7.53 7.72 8.70
C GLU A 215 -8.28 8.97 8.22
N GLU A 216 -8.20 10.08 8.95
CA GLU A 216 -8.86 11.34 8.59
C GLU A 216 -8.39 11.88 7.24
N GLN A 217 -7.07 11.82 6.98
CA GLN A 217 -6.51 12.24 5.70
C GLN A 217 -6.99 11.36 4.54
N ILE A 218 -7.05 10.03 4.74
CA ILE A 218 -7.53 9.10 3.72
C ILE A 218 -9.03 9.33 3.44
N ILE A 219 -9.86 9.46 4.47
CA ILE A 219 -11.31 9.74 4.35
C ILE A 219 -11.54 11.05 3.59
N THR A 220 -10.80 12.10 3.95
CA THR A 220 -10.90 13.40 3.28
C THR A 220 -10.56 13.27 1.80
N ARG A 221 -9.51 12.51 1.45
CA ARG A 221 -9.14 12.26 0.04
C ARG A 221 -10.21 11.48 -0.71
N ILE A 222 -10.80 10.46 -0.09
CA ILE A 222 -11.91 9.69 -0.69
C ILE A 222 -13.11 10.59 -0.97
N ASN A 223 -13.53 11.40 0.00
CA ASN A 223 -14.65 12.32 -0.19
C ASN A 223 -14.37 13.30 -1.33
N ALA A 224 -13.17 13.87 -1.39
CA ALA A 224 -12.77 14.77 -2.47
C ALA A 224 -12.81 14.08 -3.85
N GLN A 225 -12.40 12.81 -3.93
CA GLN A 225 -12.47 12.04 -5.17
C GLN A 225 -13.90 11.64 -5.55
N LEU A 226 -14.74 11.25 -4.59
CA LEU A 226 -16.16 10.98 -4.84
C LEU A 226 -16.84 12.24 -5.39
N GLU A 227 -16.61 13.40 -4.79
CA GLU A 227 -17.15 14.68 -5.30
C GLU A 227 -16.66 14.96 -6.72
N LYS A 228 -15.37 14.73 -7.02
CA LYS A 228 -14.81 14.88 -8.37
C LYS A 228 -15.45 13.93 -9.39
N ILE A 229 -15.67 12.67 -9.02
CA ILE A 229 -16.30 11.64 -9.88
C ILE A 229 -17.80 11.94 -10.08
N MET A 230 -18.47 12.48 -9.06
CA MET A 230 -19.90 12.80 -9.10
C MET A 230 -20.20 14.15 -9.77
N ALA A 231 -19.28 15.12 -9.73
CA ALA A 231 -19.43 16.44 -10.36
C ALA A 231 -19.87 16.39 -11.85
N PRO A 232 -19.36 15.50 -12.72
CA PRO A 232 -19.82 15.41 -14.11
C PRO A 232 -21.26 14.85 -14.29
N THR A 233 -21.90 14.30 -13.25
CA THR A 233 -23.29 13.81 -13.33
C THR A 233 -24.36 14.88 -13.06
N GLN A 234 -23.98 16.13 -12.75
CA GLN A 234 -24.92 17.27 -12.64
C GLN A 234 -25.26 17.92 -13.99
N LYS A 235 -25.61 17.11 -15.00
CA LYS A 235 -26.69 17.50 -15.94
C LYS A 235 -27.92 16.71 -15.55
N LEU A 236 -28.64 17.27 -14.59
CA LEU A 236 -29.94 16.84 -14.11
C LEU A 236 -30.85 16.46 -15.29
N PRO A 237 -31.28 15.19 -15.46
CA PRO A 237 -32.52 14.94 -16.20
C PRO A 237 -33.63 15.61 -15.40
N SER A 238 -34.40 16.48 -16.06
CA SER A 238 -35.43 17.38 -15.53
C SER A 238 -36.65 16.69 -14.91
N LYS A 239 -36.45 15.69 -14.04
CA LYS A 239 -37.52 14.89 -13.42
C LYS A 239 -37.39 14.61 -11.92
N PHE A 240 -36.47 15.24 -11.20
CA PHE A 240 -36.47 15.20 -9.73
C PHE A 240 -36.26 16.59 -9.14
N GLU A 241 -37.17 17.50 -9.47
CA GLU A 241 -37.38 18.72 -8.69
C GLU A 241 -38.28 18.35 -7.51
N GLY A 242 -37.66 18.04 -6.36
CA GLY A 242 -38.40 17.73 -5.14
C GLY A 242 -37.70 16.80 -4.14
N ALA A 243 -36.50 17.14 -3.68
CA ALA A 243 -35.97 16.70 -2.39
C ALA A 243 -34.73 17.51 -2.03
N HIS A 244 -34.94 18.76 -1.61
CA HIS A 244 -33.93 19.48 -0.83
C HIS A 244 -34.01 18.98 0.62
N ASP A 245 -32.94 18.32 1.08
CA ASP A 245 -32.27 18.49 2.38
C ASP A 245 -31.69 17.16 2.88
N VAL A 246 -30.38 16.98 2.66
CA VAL A 246 -29.51 16.28 3.61
C VAL A 246 -28.20 17.06 3.66
N LYS A 247 -28.07 17.96 4.65
CA LYS A 247 -26.77 18.49 5.06
C LYS A 247 -26.15 17.51 6.05
N VAL A 248 -24.95 17.01 5.74
CA VAL A 248 -24.11 16.33 6.72
C VAL A 248 -23.39 17.40 7.53
N GLU A 249 -23.79 17.56 8.78
CA GLU A 249 -23.20 18.50 9.72
C GLU A 249 -21.96 17.85 10.36
N VAL A 250 -20.78 18.38 10.05
CA VAL A 250 -19.52 18.02 10.71
C VAL A 250 -19.50 18.74 12.07
N VAL A 251 -19.69 17.99 13.15
CA VAL A 251 -19.59 18.56 14.51
C VAL A 251 -18.12 18.67 14.88
N GLU A 252 -17.58 19.88 14.76
CA GLU A 252 -16.29 20.29 15.31
C GLU A 252 -16.44 20.41 16.85
N ARG A 253 -15.75 19.58 17.63
CA ARG A 253 -15.73 19.74 19.10
C ARG A 253 -14.68 20.78 19.49
N ALA A 254 -15.17 21.92 19.98
CA ALA A 254 -14.36 22.92 20.66
C ALA A 254 -13.63 22.31 21.87
N SER A 255 -12.32 22.53 21.92
CA SER A 255 -11.48 22.24 23.08
C SER A 255 -11.70 23.32 24.14
N ASP A 256 -12.66 23.11 25.03
CA ASP A 256 -12.77 23.92 26.25
C ASP A 256 -11.86 23.32 27.34
N GLN A 257 -10.69 23.93 27.54
CA GLN A 257 -10.06 23.90 28.86
C GLN A 257 -10.70 24.97 29.74
N PRO A 258 -10.93 24.66 31.01
CA PRO A 258 -10.71 25.64 32.07
C PRO A 258 -9.65 25.14 33.05
N SER A 259 -8.83 26.10 33.49
CA SER A 259 -7.86 26.02 34.57
C SER A 259 -8.44 25.49 35.89
N THR A 260 -7.71 24.55 36.50
CA THR A 260 -7.58 24.22 37.94
C THR A 260 -8.49 24.94 38.97
N VAL A 261 -9.17 24.18 39.84
CA VAL A 261 -8.97 24.09 41.32
C VAL A 261 -9.90 23.01 41.93
N LEU A 262 -9.37 22.38 42.99
CA LEU A 262 -9.79 21.32 43.93
C LEU A 262 -11.28 21.03 44.26
N GLU A 263 -11.43 19.76 44.71
CA GLU A 263 -12.26 19.21 45.81
C GLU A 263 -13.66 18.61 45.55
N ASP A 264 -13.72 17.30 45.87
CA ASP A 264 -14.75 16.57 46.63
C ASP A 264 -16.04 15.97 46.00
N LEU A 265 -16.08 14.63 46.13
CA LEU A 265 -17.16 13.77 46.66
C LEU A 265 -18.50 13.57 45.91
N HIS A 266 -18.70 12.27 45.57
CA HIS A 266 -19.91 11.44 45.76
C HIS A 266 -21.05 11.38 44.71
N LEU A 267 -21.22 10.14 44.21
CA LEU A 267 -22.44 9.29 44.09
C LEU A 267 -23.73 9.85 43.45
N GLY A 268 -24.29 9.03 42.54
CA GLY A 268 -25.70 9.04 42.11
C GLY A 268 -25.84 8.89 40.59
N GLU A 269 -25.91 7.67 40.07
CA GLU A 269 -27.15 6.95 39.70
C GLU A 269 -27.66 7.25 38.28
N VAL A 270 -28.17 6.17 37.69
CA VAL A 270 -28.50 5.92 36.29
C VAL A 270 -29.82 6.60 35.91
N GLU A 271 -29.97 7.04 34.65
CA GLU A 271 -31.29 6.92 34.00
C GLU A 271 -31.20 6.68 32.49
N GLU A 272 -31.99 5.69 32.10
CA GLU A 272 -32.15 5.02 30.81
C GLU A 272 -32.80 5.95 29.76
N VAL A 273 -32.36 5.94 28.50
CA VAL A 273 -33.12 6.58 27.41
C VAL A 273 -33.39 5.62 26.25
N LYS A 274 -34.70 5.46 26.03
CA LYS A 274 -35.43 4.52 25.19
C LYS A 274 -35.05 4.55 23.71
N THR A 275 -34.90 3.36 23.14
CA THR A 275 -34.95 3.12 21.69
C THR A 275 -36.38 3.32 21.20
N THR A 276 -36.58 4.21 20.23
CA THR A 276 -37.85 4.29 19.49
C THR A 276 -37.60 3.86 18.05
N VAL A 277 -38.06 2.66 17.71
CA VAL A 277 -38.17 2.16 16.34
C VAL A 277 -39.54 2.57 15.80
N LEU A 278 -39.60 3.22 14.64
CA LEU A 278 -40.84 3.51 13.91
C LEU A 278 -40.66 3.14 12.42
N PRO A 279 -41.74 2.80 11.71
CA PRO A 279 -41.86 1.54 11.01
C PRO A 279 -41.71 1.69 9.50
N MET A 280 -41.44 0.56 8.83
CA MET A 280 -41.52 0.42 7.38
C MET A 280 -42.91 0.82 6.88
N ILE A 281 -42.95 1.73 5.91
CA ILE A 281 -44.14 1.96 5.10
C ILE A 281 -43.88 1.33 3.72
N HIS A 282 -44.46 0.15 3.54
CA HIS A 282 -44.90 -0.32 2.23
C HIS A 282 -46.02 0.57 1.71
N LYS A 283 -46.06 0.78 0.39
CA LYS A 283 -47.24 0.80 -0.52
C LYS A 283 -46.83 1.52 -1.82
N VAL A 284 -47.25 1.17 -3.03
CA VAL A 284 -48.10 0.12 -3.64
C VAL A 284 -47.63 0.08 -5.10
#